data_AF-A0A239IJZ8-F1
#
_entry.id   AF-A0A239IJZ8-F1
#
_cell.length_a   1.000
_cell.length_b   1.000
_cell.length_c   1.000
_cell.angle_alpha   90.00
_cell.angle_beta   90.00
_cell.angle_gamma   90.00
#
_symmetry.space_group_name_H-M   'P 1'
#
loop_
_entity.id
_entity.type
_entity.pdbx_description
1 polymer ?
#
loop_
_entity_poly.entity_id
_entity_poly.type
_entity_poly.pdbx_seq_one_letter_code
_entity_poly.pdbx_strand_id
1 'polypeptide(L)'
;MKMKKSKKIYGIMVLVLFISIIATGCGNTTQTVQPKGGVEGIVVTDLAGREVMLQGTIQKTVVNWSGAGGAFMTMSALLGEDVADYIVGWGNSLPQHRYDMYEQYLKTIPSLADIVDIGNVENDDFNTEKVIQLNTDVVILTLQVKEQAEKSVLPALEAAGIPVVFIDHHAQTLENHRVIRKNI
;
A
#
# COMPACT_ATOMS: atom_id res chain seq x y z
N MET A 1 9.38 -72.44 -23.61
CA MET A 1 8.06 -71.87 -23.21
C MET A 1 8.25 -70.38 -22.92
N LYS A 2 7.73 -69.47 -23.77
CA LYS A 2 8.05 -68.02 -23.75
C LYS A 2 7.39 -67.29 -22.58
N MET A 3 8.21 -66.65 -21.75
CA MET A 3 7.82 -65.71 -20.68
C MET A 3 7.12 -64.48 -21.26
N LYS A 4 5.80 -64.34 -21.07
CA LYS A 4 5.02 -63.16 -21.55
C LYS A 4 4.13 -62.51 -20.48
N LYS A 5 4.21 -62.93 -19.21
CA LYS A 5 3.31 -62.46 -18.13
C LYS A 5 3.85 -61.29 -17.27
N SER A 6 5.17 -61.03 -17.22
CA SER A 6 5.74 -60.00 -16.34
C SER A 6 5.66 -58.56 -16.87
N LYS A 7 5.60 -58.36 -18.20
CA LYS A 7 5.51 -57.01 -18.81
C LYS A 7 4.14 -56.34 -18.63
N LYS A 8 3.06 -57.13 -18.50
CA LYS A 8 1.70 -56.58 -18.29
C LYS A 8 1.48 -56.07 -16.86
N ILE A 9 2.13 -56.71 -15.88
CA ILE A 9 2.02 -56.33 -14.46
C ILE A 9 2.77 -55.03 -14.18
N TYR A 10 3.97 -54.85 -14.78
CA TYR A 10 4.70 -53.58 -14.69
C TYR A 10 3.96 -52.42 -15.38
N GLY A 11 3.29 -52.67 -16.50
CA GLY A 11 2.48 -51.65 -17.19
C GLY A 11 1.29 -51.17 -16.36
N ILE A 12 0.64 -52.06 -15.61
CA ILE A 12 -0.48 -51.71 -14.72
C ILE A 12 0.02 -50.99 -13.46
N MET A 13 1.18 -51.38 -12.92
CA MET A 13 1.77 -50.74 -11.74
C MET A 13 2.29 -49.32 -12.02
N VAL A 14 2.86 -49.07 -13.22
CA VAL A 14 3.28 -47.72 -13.66
C VAL A 14 2.08 -46.82 -13.98
N LEU A 15 0.98 -47.37 -14.50
CA LEU A 15 -0.25 -46.63 -14.76
C LEU A 15 -0.97 -46.20 -13.47
N VAL A 16 -0.97 -47.06 -12.44
CA VAL A 16 -1.56 -46.75 -11.12
C VAL A 16 -0.73 -45.70 -10.36
N LEU A 17 0.60 -45.66 -10.54
CA LEU A 17 1.47 -44.63 -9.96
C LEU A 17 1.31 -43.26 -10.63
N PHE A 18 0.93 -43.21 -11.91
CA PHE A 18 0.67 -41.97 -12.64
C PHE A 18 -0.70 -41.36 -12.33
N ILE A 19 -1.70 -42.18 -11.96
CA ILE A 19 -3.06 -41.72 -11.63
C ILE A 19 -3.12 -41.08 -10.23
N SER A 20 -2.22 -41.43 -9.30
CA SER A 20 -2.16 -40.83 -7.96
C SER A 20 -1.54 -39.43 -7.91
N ILE A 21 -0.95 -38.92 -9.01
CA ILE A 21 -0.36 -37.57 -9.08
C ILE A 21 -1.38 -36.51 -9.51
N ILE A 22 -2.57 -36.90 -9.97
CA ILE A 22 -3.60 -35.96 -10.50
C ILE A 22 -4.69 -35.64 -9.45
N ALA A 23 -4.65 -36.23 -8.25
CA ALA A 23 -5.74 -36.15 -7.27
C ALA A 23 -5.42 -35.41 -5.96
N THR A 24 -4.46 -34.48 -5.94
CA THR A 24 -4.33 -33.52 -4.82
C THR A 24 -3.77 -32.19 -5.33
N GLY A 25 -4.68 -31.28 -5.66
CA GLY A 25 -4.33 -29.94 -6.14
C GLY A 25 -5.51 -28.99 -6.27
N CYS A 26 -6.51 -29.08 -5.37
CA CYS A 26 -7.38 -27.93 -5.11
C CYS A 26 -6.61 -26.96 -4.20
N GLY A 27 -5.80 -26.11 -4.81
CA GLY A 27 -5.23 -24.93 -4.16
C GLY A 27 -5.59 -23.74 -5.03
N ASN A 28 -6.28 -22.76 -4.47
CA ASN A 28 -6.64 -21.51 -5.13
C ASN A 28 -5.44 -20.97 -5.91
N THR A 29 -5.52 -21.06 -7.25
CA THR A 29 -4.64 -20.29 -8.12
C THR A 29 -5.11 -18.86 -8.02
N THR A 30 -4.55 -18.10 -7.07
CA THR A 30 -4.49 -16.65 -7.21
C THR A 30 -3.78 -16.42 -8.54
N GLN A 31 -4.56 -16.04 -9.54
CA GLN A 31 -4.03 -15.64 -10.83
C GLN A 31 -3.20 -14.39 -10.57
N THR A 32 -1.88 -14.55 -10.50
CA THR A 32 -0.97 -13.43 -10.66
C THR A 32 -1.16 -12.93 -12.07
N VAL A 33 -1.97 -11.88 -12.23
CA VAL A 33 -2.00 -11.09 -13.45
C VAL A 33 -0.62 -10.44 -13.54
N GLN A 34 0.30 -11.10 -14.25
CA GLN A 34 1.54 -10.45 -14.65
C GLN A 34 1.19 -9.33 -15.63
N PRO A 35 1.47 -8.06 -15.31
CA PRO A 35 1.29 -6.99 -16.28
C PRO A 35 2.29 -7.21 -17.43
N LYS A 36 1.77 -7.53 -18.61
CA LYS A 36 2.50 -7.39 -19.87
C LYS A 36 2.72 -5.91 -20.13
N GLY A 37 3.88 -5.39 -19.74
CA GLY A 37 4.38 -4.10 -20.21
C GLY A 37 5.06 -3.25 -19.13
N GLY A 38 6.39 -3.31 -19.09
CA GLY A 38 7.28 -2.14 -19.07
C GLY A 38 7.21 -1.10 -17.95
N VAL A 39 6.43 -1.29 -16.90
CA VAL A 39 6.52 -0.49 -15.67
C VAL A 39 6.65 -1.47 -14.52
N GLU A 40 7.82 -1.54 -13.89
CA GLU A 40 7.97 -2.33 -12.67
C GLU A 40 7.02 -1.74 -11.61
N GLY A 41 5.98 -2.50 -11.29
CA GLY A 41 5.04 -2.17 -10.24
C GLY A 41 5.25 -3.11 -9.05
N ILE A 42 5.06 -2.58 -7.85
CA ILE A 42 5.05 -3.39 -6.61
C ILE A 42 3.61 -3.54 -6.14
N VAL A 43 3.26 -4.73 -5.67
CA VAL A 43 1.98 -4.97 -4.98
C VAL A 43 2.26 -4.91 -3.49
N VAL A 44 1.53 -4.04 -2.80
CA VAL A 44 1.62 -3.87 -1.35
C VAL A 44 0.30 -4.28 -0.73
N THR A 45 0.35 -5.05 0.36
CA THR A 45 -0.83 -5.26 1.20
C THR A 45 -0.90 -4.12 2.22
N ASP A 46 -1.93 -3.29 2.13
CA ASP A 46 -2.14 -2.18 3.07
C ASP A 46 -2.74 -2.66 4.40
N LEU A 47 -2.84 -1.77 5.40
CA LEU A 47 -3.38 -2.15 6.71
C LEU A 47 -4.92 -2.27 6.73
N ALA A 48 -5.60 -1.96 5.63
CA ALA A 48 -6.99 -2.36 5.42
C ALA A 48 -7.12 -3.79 4.86
N GLY A 49 -6.00 -4.48 4.62
CA GLY A 49 -5.95 -5.83 4.05
C GLY A 49 -6.16 -5.87 2.55
N ARG A 50 -6.02 -4.74 1.84
CA ARG A 50 -6.19 -4.65 0.39
C ARG A 50 -4.86 -4.84 -0.32
N GLU A 51 -4.86 -5.51 -1.47
CA GLU A 51 -3.72 -5.50 -2.38
C GLU A 51 -3.78 -4.25 -3.25
N VAL A 52 -2.76 -3.40 -3.14
CA VAL A 52 -2.64 -2.13 -3.85
C VAL A 52 -1.44 -2.21 -4.79
N MET A 53 -1.68 -1.99 -6.08
CA MET A 53 -0.61 -1.92 -7.09
C MET A 53 -0.07 -0.48 -7.15
N LEU A 54 1.22 -0.33 -6.86
CA LEU A 54 1.96 0.92 -7.03
C LEU A 54 2.82 0.78 -8.29
N GLN A 55 2.67 1.70 -9.23
CA GLN A 55 3.34 1.63 -10.52
C GLN A 55 4.50 2.62 -10.58
N GLY A 56 5.67 2.16 -11.03
CA GLY A 56 6.82 3.02 -11.26
C GLY A 56 7.42 3.59 -9.98
N THR A 57 8.22 4.64 -10.13
CA THR A 57 8.84 5.34 -9.00
C THR A 57 7.88 6.36 -8.43
N ILE A 58 7.55 6.24 -7.15
CA ILE A 58 6.71 7.20 -6.43
C ILE A 58 7.51 8.49 -6.19
N GLN A 59 7.04 9.61 -6.72
CA GLN A 59 7.59 10.95 -6.53
C GLN A 59 6.54 11.96 -6.07
N LYS A 60 5.25 11.67 -6.25
CA LYS A 60 4.16 12.60 -5.96
C LYS A 60 3.17 11.98 -5.00
N THR A 61 3.40 12.19 -3.71
CA THR A 61 2.57 11.64 -2.65
C THR A 61 1.61 12.70 -2.13
N VAL A 62 0.39 12.28 -1.82
CA VAL A 62 -0.54 13.06 -0.99
C VAL A 62 -0.70 12.39 0.37
N VAL A 63 -0.60 13.17 1.45
CA VAL A 63 -0.68 12.65 2.83
C VAL A 63 -1.69 13.42 3.68
N ASN A 64 -2.41 12.74 4.57
CA ASN A 64 -3.21 13.39 5.61
C ASN A 64 -2.60 13.12 7.00
N TRP A 65 -3.08 13.86 8.01
CA TRP A 65 -2.69 13.68 9.41
C TRP A 65 -1.17 13.84 9.67
N SER A 66 -0.55 14.78 8.97
CA SER A 66 0.84 15.19 9.16
C SER A 66 1.10 15.56 10.63
N GLY A 67 2.02 14.84 11.27
CA GLY A 67 2.33 14.97 12.70
C GLY A 67 1.38 14.26 13.67
N ALA A 68 0.31 13.63 13.18
CA ALA A 68 -0.75 13.01 13.97
C ALA A 68 -0.96 11.52 13.62
N GLY A 69 0.11 10.79 13.30
CA GLY A 69 0.01 9.38 12.89
C GLY A 69 -0.33 9.16 11.41
N GLY A 70 -0.30 10.22 10.60
CA GLY A 70 -0.19 10.12 9.15
C GLY A 70 1.24 9.88 8.66
N ALA A 71 1.42 9.78 7.34
CA ALA A 71 2.67 9.31 6.74
C ALA A 71 3.84 10.31 6.82
N PHE A 72 3.56 11.61 6.98
CA PHE A 72 4.58 12.67 6.92
C PHE A 72 5.81 12.37 7.79
N MET A 73 5.62 12.00 9.07
CA MET A 73 6.74 11.75 9.98
C MET A 73 7.60 10.55 9.57
N THR A 74 6.95 9.49 9.08
CA THR A 74 7.64 8.31 8.55
C THR A 74 8.41 8.65 7.28
N MET A 75 7.82 9.44 6.38
CA MET A 75 8.49 9.91 5.17
C MET A 75 9.69 10.80 5.51
N SER A 76 9.56 11.74 6.45
CA SER A 76 10.68 12.58 6.92
C SER A 76 11.83 11.75 7.48
N ALA A 77 11.53 10.65 8.20
CA ALA A 77 12.56 9.75 8.72
C ALA A 77 13.28 8.96 7.61
N LEU A 78 12.60 8.66 6.51
CA LEU A 78 13.16 7.91 5.38
C LEU A 78 13.91 8.79 4.37
N LEU A 79 13.39 10.00 4.13
CA LEU A 79 13.84 10.92 3.07
C LEU A 79 14.70 12.07 3.61
N GLY A 80 14.68 12.32 4.92
CA GLY A 80 15.43 13.43 5.51
C GLY A 80 14.94 14.78 4.99
N GLU A 81 15.88 15.62 4.55
CA GLU A 81 15.60 16.97 4.04
C GLU A 81 14.87 16.95 2.68
N ASP A 82 14.97 15.85 1.94
CA ASP A 82 14.35 15.71 0.61
C ASP A 82 12.85 15.40 0.70
N VAL A 83 12.27 15.24 1.90
CA VAL A 83 10.86 14.83 2.08
C VAL A 83 9.86 15.73 1.34
N ALA A 84 10.14 17.03 1.24
CA ALA A 84 9.26 17.98 0.56
C ALA A 84 9.17 17.72 -0.95
N ASP A 85 10.21 17.14 -1.56
CA ASP A 85 10.23 16.83 -2.99
C ASP A 85 9.28 15.68 -3.35
N TYR A 86 8.89 14.88 -2.35
CA TYR A 86 8.03 13.70 -2.53
C TYR A 86 6.57 13.94 -2.15
N ILE A 87 6.23 15.11 -1.61
CA ILE A 87 4.87 15.44 -1.13
C ILE A 87 4.32 16.61 -1.94
N VAL A 88 3.40 16.29 -2.87
CA VAL A 88 2.76 17.31 -3.71
C VAL A 88 1.53 17.93 -3.06
N GLY A 89 0.96 17.27 -2.05
CA GLY A 89 -0.17 17.78 -1.30
C GLY A 89 -0.29 17.15 0.08
N TRP A 90 -0.85 17.90 1.01
CA TRP A 90 -1.10 17.40 2.35
C TRP A 90 -2.39 17.93 2.98
N GLY A 91 -2.83 17.24 4.03
CA GLY A 91 -3.69 17.86 5.04
C GLY A 91 -2.84 18.77 5.91
N ASN A 92 -3.27 20.01 6.08
CA ASN A 92 -2.56 21.06 6.83
C ASN A 92 -2.52 20.85 8.37
N SER A 93 -2.68 19.62 8.87
CA SER A 93 -2.72 19.33 10.31
C SER A 93 -1.43 19.71 11.06
N LEU A 94 -0.28 19.68 10.38
CA LEU A 94 1.00 20.08 10.98
C LEU A 94 1.03 21.59 11.27
N PRO A 95 0.87 22.51 10.29
CA PRO A 95 0.80 23.94 10.57
C PRO A 95 -0.43 24.34 11.42
N GLN A 96 -1.55 23.62 11.35
CA GLN A 96 -2.75 23.95 12.14
C GLN A 96 -2.67 23.53 13.61
N HIS A 97 -2.05 22.39 13.93
CA HIS A 97 -2.15 21.78 15.27
C HIS A 97 -0.80 21.59 15.97
N ARG A 98 0.32 21.70 15.25
CA ARG A 98 1.69 21.49 15.73
C ARG A 98 2.62 22.53 15.14
N TYR A 99 2.24 23.79 15.31
CA TYR A 99 2.91 24.92 14.67
C TYR A 99 4.38 25.06 15.08
N ASP A 100 4.72 24.71 16.33
CA ASP A 100 6.10 24.63 16.82
C ASP A 100 6.96 23.63 16.03
N MET A 101 6.42 22.44 15.75
CA MET A 101 7.07 21.46 14.89
C MET A 101 7.20 21.99 13.46
N TYR A 102 6.14 22.58 12.93
CA TYR A 102 6.12 23.15 11.58
C TYR A 102 7.20 24.23 11.40
N GLU A 103 7.30 25.19 12.33
CA GLU A 103 8.34 26.22 12.30
C GLU A 103 9.75 25.63 12.37
N GLN A 104 9.95 24.56 13.14
CA GLN A 104 11.24 23.90 13.20
C GLN A 104 11.58 23.21 11.88
N TYR A 105 10.61 22.57 11.23
CA TYR A 105 10.78 21.98 9.91
C TYR A 105 11.13 23.04 8.85
N LEU A 106 10.46 24.20 8.85
CA LEU A 106 10.71 25.26 7.87
C LEU A 106 12.12 25.87 7.94
N LYS A 107 12.81 25.79 9.09
CA LYS A 107 14.19 26.27 9.21
C LYS A 107 15.17 25.45 8.36
N THR A 108 14.87 24.18 8.14
CA THR A 108 15.72 23.25 7.37
C THR A 108 15.12 22.94 6.00
N ILE A 109 13.79 22.83 5.92
CA ILE A 109 13.04 22.41 4.72
C ILE A 109 12.01 23.51 4.38
N PRO A 110 12.45 24.68 3.92
CA PRO A 110 11.55 25.82 3.67
C PRO A 110 10.50 25.53 2.60
N SER A 111 10.78 24.63 1.65
CA SER A 111 9.84 24.19 0.60
C SER A 111 8.59 23.48 1.13
N LEU A 112 8.57 23.04 2.41
CA LEU A 112 7.34 22.53 3.03
C LEU A 112 6.22 23.58 3.04
N ALA A 113 6.55 24.87 3.04
CA ALA A 113 5.55 25.95 2.96
C ALA A 113 4.82 26.01 1.62
N ASP A 114 5.40 25.43 0.57
CA ASP A 114 4.84 25.42 -0.79
C ASP A 114 3.94 24.19 -1.04
N ILE A 115 3.87 23.24 -0.09
CA ILE A 115 3.03 22.05 -0.23
C ILE A 115 1.56 22.46 -0.27
N VAL A 116 0.88 21.95 -1.28
CA VAL A 116 -0.52 22.24 -1.55
C VAL A 116 -1.40 21.67 -0.44
N ASP A 117 -2.18 22.54 0.21
CA ASP A 117 -3.25 22.09 1.08
C ASP A 117 -4.39 21.47 0.26
N ILE A 118 -4.69 20.20 0.56
CA ILE A 118 -5.75 19.44 -0.08
C ILE A 118 -6.94 19.17 0.87
N GLY A 119 -6.92 19.70 2.10
CA GLY A 119 -7.94 19.43 3.10
C GLY A 119 -7.76 18.09 3.81
N ASN A 120 -8.75 17.68 4.60
CA ASN A 120 -8.71 16.47 5.40
C ASN A 120 -9.96 15.63 5.17
N VAL A 121 -9.77 14.32 5.01
CA VAL A 121 -10.91 13.41 4.81
C VAL A 121 -11.88 13.47 6.00
N GLU A 122 -11.37 13.60 7.23
CA GLU A 122 -12.17 13.61 8.45
C GLU A 122 -13.14 14.81 8.55
N ASN A 123 -12.78 15.94 7.92
CA ASN A 123 -13.52 17.19 7.98
C ASN A 123 -14.48 17.39 6.79
N ASP A 124 -14.59 16.39 5.89
CA ASP A 124 -15.33 16.49 4.63
C ASP A 124 -14.89 17.66 3.72
N ASP A 125 -13.66 18.15 3.86
CA ASP A 125 -13.09 19.23 3.04
C ASP A 125 -11.95 18.78 2.12
N PHE A 126 -11.71 17.47 2.02
CA PHE A 126 -10.72 16.88 1.12
C PHE A 126 -11.06 17.15 -0.36
N ASN A 127 -10.14 17.79 -1.08
CA ASN A 127 -10.33 18.21 -2.47
C ASN A 127 -9.76 17.18 -3.45
N THR A 128 -10.58 16.22 -3.85
CA THR A 128 -10.19 15.12 -4.75
C THR A 128 -9.79 15.62 -6.14
N GLU A 129 -10.48 16.61 -6.70
CA GLU A 129 -10.18 17.17 -8.02
C GLU A 129 -8.78 17.79 -8.05
N LYS A 130 -8.39 18.50 -6.97
CA LYS A 130 -7.07 19.08 -6.83
C LYS A 130 -6.00 17.99 -6.71
N VAL A 131 -6.26 16.91 -5.97
CA VAL A 131 -5.35 15.75 -5.90
C VAL A 131 -5.12 15.13 -7.28
N ILE A 132 -6.16 15.01 -8.10
CA ILE A 132 -6.04 14.51 -9.48
C ILE A 132 -5.19 15.46 -10.33
N GLN A 133 -5.40 16.78 -10.22
CA GLN A 133 -4.64 17.79 -10.98
C GLN A 133 -3.15 17.81 -10.66
N LEU A 134 -2.76 17.39 -9.45
CA LEU A 134 -1.34 17.29 -9.05
C LEU A 134 -0.60 16.15 -9.76
N ASN A 135 -1.30 15.29 -10.51
CA ASN A 135 -0.78 14.03 -11.08
C ASN A 135 -0.17 13.16 -9.97
N THR A 136 -0.95 12.95 -8.92
CA THR A 136 -0.55 12.20 -7.72
C THR A 136 -0.28 10.74 -8.05
N ASP A 137 0.85 10.20 -7.58
CA ASP A 137 1.22 8.80 -7.76
C ASP A 137 0.56 7.91 -6.71
N VAL A 138 0.41 8.39 -5.47
CA VAL A 138 -0.23 7.65 -4.37
C VAL A 138 -0.79 8.60 -3.32
N VAL A 139 -1.96 8.25 -2.77
CA VAL A 139 -2.53 8.90 -1.59
C VAL A 139 -2.36 7.97 -0.39
N ILE A 140 -1.81 8.49 0.72
CA ILE A 140 -1.66 7.73 1.96
C ILE A 140 -2.59 8.28 3.03
N LEU A 141 -3.52 7.44 3.48
CA LEU A 141 -4.52 7.76 4.48
C LEU A 141 -4.39 6.86 5.72
N THR A 142 -4.92 7.31 6.84
CA THR A 142 -4.97 6.50 8.06
C THR A 142 -6.23 5.61 8.06
N LEU A 143 -6.18 4.47 8.75
CA LEU A 143 -7.37 3.62 8.92
C LEU A 143 -8.53 4.33 9.63
N GLN A 144 -8.23 5.36 10.43
CA GLN A 144 -9.24 6.12 11.17
C GLN A 144 -10.24 6.81 10.24
N VAL A 145 -9.81 7.22 9.05
CA VAL A 145 -10.67 7.88 8.05
C VAL A 145 -11.17 6.93 6.96
N LYS A 146 -10.89 5.62 7.06
CA LYS A 146 -11.19 4.66 5.99
C LYS A 146 -12.67 4.66 5.58
N GLU A 147 -13.59 4.58 6.54
CA GLU A 147 -15.02 4.49 6.24
C GLU A 147 -15.53 5.74 5.50
N GLN A 148 -15.08 6.92 5.94
CA GLN A 148 -15.40 8.18 5.29
C GLN A 148 -14.75 8.24 3.91
N ALA A 149 -13.48 7.86 3.80
CA ALA A 149 -12.76 7.84 2.54
C ALA A 149 -13.45 6.96 1.49
N GLU A 150 -13.87 5.75 1.87
CA GLU A 150 -14.60 4.81 1.00
C GLU A 150 -15.91 5.40 0.46
N LYS A 151 -16.55 6.30 1.21
CA LYS A 151 -17.80 6.95 0.81
C LYS A 151 -17.58 8.22 0.00
N SER A 152 -16.54 9.01 0.28
CA SER A 152 -16.39 10.37 -0.25
C SER A 152 -15.27 10.54 -1.28
N VAL A 153 -14.06 10.02 -1.03
CA VAL A 153 -12.88 10.34 -1.86
C VAL A 153 -12.37 9.15 -2.68
N LEU A 154 -12.44 7.93 -2.13
CA LEU A 154 -11.90 6.72 -2.74
C LEU A 154 -12.47 6.44 -4.14
N PRO A 155 -13.80 6.53 -4.37
CA PRO A 155 -14.37 6.20 -5.67
C PRO A 155 -13.83 7.06 -6.82
N ALA A 156 -13.59 8.35 -6.56
CA ALA A 156 -13.08 9.29 -7.56
C ALA A 156 -11.57 9.11 -7.79
N LEU A 157 -10.78 8.85 -6.74
CA LEU A 157 -9.35 8.56 -6.86
C LEU A 157 -9.09 7.25 -7.63
N GLU A 158 -9.86 6.20 -7.32
CA GLU A 158 -9.77 4.91 -8.02
C GLU A 158 -10.17 5.04 -9.50
N ALA A 159 -11.24 5.79 -9.79
CA ALA A 159 -11.64 6.08 -11.17
C ALA A 159 -10.56 6.86 -11.95
N ALA A 160 -9.77 7.67 -11.27
CA ALA A 160 -8.62 8.38 -11.84
C ALA A 160 -7.34 7.51 -11.91
N GLY A 161 -7.38 6.27 -11.42
CA GLY A 161 -6.21 5.37 -11.37
C GLY A 161 -5.18 5.74 -10.31
N ILE A 162 -5.54 6.55 -9.32
CA ILE A 162 -4.64 6.96 -8.23
C ILE A 162 -4.79 5.96 -7.08
N PRO A 163 -3.76 5.16 -6.76
CA PRO A 163 -3.83 4.21 -5.66
C PRO A 163 -3.91 4.94 -4.32
N VAL A 164 -4.76 4.41 -3.43
CA VAL A 164 -4.85 4.84 -2.03
C VAL A 164 -4.29 3.72 -1.15
N VAL A 165 -3.40 4.05 -0.23
CA VAL A 165 -2.81 3.11 0.74
C VAL A 165 -3.25 3.49 2.15
N PHE A 166 -3.80 2.53 2.90
CA PHE A 166 -4.12 2.73 4.30
C PHE A 166 -2.99 2.30 5.24
N ILE A 167 -2.61 3.20 6.15
CA ILE A 167 -1.66 2.97 7.24
C ILE A 167 -2.34 3.14 8.60
N ASP A 168 -1.66 2.75 9.68
CA ASP A 168 -2.19 2.85 11.03
C ASP A 168 -1.07 2.92 12.06
N HIS A 169 -1.07 4.01 12.82
CA HIS A 169 -0.21 4.23 13.99
C HIS A 169 -1.02 4.33 15.29
N HIS A 170 -2.35 4.15 15.24
CA HIS A 170 -3.25 4.35 16.38
C HIS A 170 -3.84 3.05 16.92
N ALA A 171 -3.87 1.96 16.15
CA ALA A 171 -4.36 0.67 16.67
C ALA A 171 -3.52 0.19 17.85
N GLN A 172 -4.09 0.30 19.06
CA GLN A 172 -3.53 -0.21 20.30
C GLN A 172 -3.75 -1.73 20.44
N THR A 173 -3.47 -2.50 19.40
CA THR A 173 -3.53 -3.96 19.48
C THR A 173 -2.29 -4.47 20.21
N LEU A 174 -2.46 -5.52 21.01
CA LEU A 174 -1.36 -6.15 21.73
C LEU A 174 -0.28 -6.68 20.78
N GLU A 175 -0.68 -7.16 19.60
CA GLU A 175 0.23 -7.63 18.55
C GLU A 175 1.15 -6.50 18.05
N ASN A 176 0.59 -5.30 17.79
CA ASN A 176 1.36 -4.16 17.29
C ASN A 176 2.28 -3.52 18.35
N HIS A 177 2.06 -3.81 19.63
CA HIS A 177 2.75 -3.17 20.77
C HIS A 177 3.65 -4.12 21.56
N ARG A 178 3.86 -5.34 21.08
CA ARG A 178 4.79 -6.29 21.68
C ARG A 178 6.09 -6.34 20.88
N VAL A 179 7.21 -6.39 21.60
CA VAL A 179 8.49 -6.79 21.01
C VAL A 179 8.37 -8.25 20.58
N ILE A 180 8.25 -8.51 19.28
CA ILE A 180 8.40 -9.85 18.73
C ILE A 180 9.87 -10.22 18.87
N ARG A 181 10.25 -10.84 20.00
CA ARG A 181 11.49 -11.61 20.07
C ARG A 181 11.29 -12.85 19.19
N LYS A 182 11.65 -12.76 17.91
CA LYS A 182 11.95 -13.97 17.15
C LYS A 182 13.16 -14.59 17.85
N ASN A 183 12.95 -15.75 18.47
CA ASN A 183 14.02 -16.55 19.05
C ASN A 183 15.09 -16.76 17.98
N ILE A 184 16.26 -16.16 18.21
CA ILE A 184 17.52 -16.45 17.51
C ILE A 184 18.08 -17.74 18.10
#